data_AF-A0A7J4SFI8-F1
#
_entry.id   AF-A0A7J4SFI8-F1
#
_cell.length_a   1.000
_cell.length_b   1.000
_cell.length_c   1.000
_cell.angle_alpha   90.00
_cell.angle_beta   90.00
_cell.angle_gamma   90.00
#
_symmetry.space_group_name_H-M   'P 1'
#
loop_
_entity.id
_entity.type
_entity.pdbx_description
1 polymer ?
#
loop_
_entity_poly.entity_id
_entity_poly.type
_entity_poly.pdbx_seq_one_letter_code
_entity_poly.pdbx_strand_id
1 'polypeptide(L)'
;MAAKKPTKSRDGKSRRKRRKMKLSLRSRSVKKTQDHRESAGWSKIQDPKKDDDGPKQPEIVQHQCTYCGAMNRIPKPKRARYQVECANPDCGHVDTIE
;
A
#
# COMPACT_ATOMS: atom_id res chain seq x y z
N MET A 1 3.93 -49.29 73.54
CA MET A 1 4.76 -49.83 72.44
C MET A 1 3.82 -50.23 71.31
N ALA A 2 3.58 -49.35 70.34
CA ALA A 2 4.34 -49.23 69.09
C ALA A 2 3.65 -50.00 67.92
N ALA A 3 2.81 -49.30 67.15
CA ALA A 3 2.44 -49.75 65.82
C ALA A 3 3.64 -49.48 64.87
N LYS A 4 4.37 -50.54 64.51
CA LYS A 4 5.30 -50.56 63.36
C LYS A 4 4.44 -50.74 62.10
N LYS A 5 4.32 -49.74 61.22
CA LYS A 5 5.22 -49.28 60.14
C LYS A 5 5.00 -50.04 58.80
N PRO A 6 5.29 -49.39 57.66
CA PRO A 6 4.32 -49.17 56.58
C PRO A 6 4.73 -49.82 55.25
N THR A 7 3.79 -49.96 54.32
CA THR A 7 4.08 -50.30 52.93
C THR A 7 3.27 -49.37 52.02
N LYS A 8 3.85 -48.22 51.66
CA LYS A 8 4.44 -47.97 50.34
C LYS A 8 3.52 -48.36 49.17
N SER A 9 2.84 -47.36 48.61
CA SER A 9 2.97 -47.10 47.18
C SER A 9 2.93 -45.59 46.97
N ARG A 10 4.08 -45.03 46.60
CA ARG A 10 4.23 -43.64 46.15
C ARG A 10 3.80 -43.58 44.69
N ASP A 11 2.54 -43.90 44.41
CA ASP A 11 1.92 -43.68 43.11
C ASP A 11 0.90 -42.56 43.25
N GLY A 12 1.40 -41.33 43.12
CA GLY A 12 0.56 -40.14 43.25
C GLY A 12 1.22 -38.90 42.66
N LYS A 13 2.15 -39.06 41.73
CA LYS A 13 2.73 -37.93 40.97
C LYS A 13 1.78 -37.56 39.83
N SER A 14 0.67 -36.89 40.14
CA SER A 14 -0.22 -36.22 39.17
C SER A 14 -1.43 -35.69 39.94
N ARG A 15 -1.81 -34.41 39.99
CA ARG A 15 -1.48 -33.20 39.23
C ARG A 15 -1.67 -32.05 40.21
N ARG A 16 -0.79 -31.03 40.22
CA ARG A 16 -1.20 -29.71 40.72
C ARG A 16 -2.48 -29.35 39.98
N LYS A 17 -3.63 -29.34 40.68
CA LYS A 17 -4.92 -28.94 40.10
C LYS A 17 -4.76 -27.49 39.64
N ARG A 18 -4.50 -27.30 38.34
CA ARG A 18 -4.48 -25.96 37.76
C ARG A 18 -5.86 -25.36 38.01
N ARG A 19 -5.93 -24.32 38.85
CA ARG A 19 -7.17 -23.57 39.07
C ARG A 19 -7.62 -23.06 37.70
N LYS A 20 -8.78 -23.53 37.23
CA LYS A 20 -9.35 -23.03 35.98
C LYS A 20 -9.73 -21.57 36.22
N MET A 21 -9.07 -20.65 35.52
CA MET A 21 -9.47 -19.24 35.51
C MET A 21 -10.87 -19.19 34.88
N LYS A 22 -11.90 -18.89 35.67
CA LYS A 22 -13.23 -18.61 35.12
C LYS A 22 -13.19 -17.17 34.61
N LEU A 23 -12.94 -16.99 33.31
CA LEU A 23 -13.18 -15.69 32.68
C LEU A 23 -14.65 -15.34 32.90
N SER A 24 -14.90 -14.43 33.85
CA SER A 24 -16.22 -13.86 34.08
C SER A 24 -16.24 -12.42 33.58
N LEU A 25 -15.86 -12.23 32.32
CA LEU A 25 -16.24 -11.04 31.57
C LEU A 25 -17.47 -11.40 30.74
N ARG A 26 -18.59 -11.58 31.44
CA ARG A 26 -19.91 -11.62 30.82
C ARG A 26 -20.60 -10.32 31.19
N SER A 27 -20.24 -9.23 30.51
CA SER A 27 -21.07 -8.03 30.56
C SER A 27 -22.46 -8.44 30.09
N ARG A 28 -23.48 -8.24 30.93
CA ARG A 28 -24.86 -8.72 30.68
C ARG A 28 -25.50 -8.05 29.46
N SER A 29 -24.96 -6.93 28.99
CA SER A 29 -25.37 -6.25 27.77
C SER A 29 -24.28 -5.28 27.31
N VAL A 30 -24.10 -5.20 25.99
CA VAL A 30 -23.34 -4.12 25.36
C VAL A 30 -24.26 -2.90 25.32
N LYS A 31 -23.90 -1.81 25.98
CA LYS A 31 -24.66 -0.55 25.89
C LYS A 31 -24.54 -0.04 24.45
N LYS A 32 -25.66 0.06 23.72
CA LYS A 32 -25.73 0.58 22.34
C LYS A 32 -25.36 2.06 22.18
N THR A 33 -24.88 2.72 23.24
CA THR A 33 -24.63 4.17 23.27
C THR A 33 -23.15 4.53 23.20
N GLN A 34 -22.29 3.56 22.91
CA GLN A 34 -20.98 3.90 22.36
C GLN A 34 -21.09 3.62 20.87
N ASP A 35 -21.39 4.66 20.10
CA ASP A 35 -21.02 4.69 18.70
C ASP A 35 -19.50 4.45 18.69
N HIS A 36 -19.08 3.19 18.49
CA HIS A 36 -17.70 2.86 18.20
C HIS A 36 -17.39 3.45 16.82
N ARG A 37 -17.19 4.76 16.81
CA ARG A 37 -16.51 5.52 15.78
C ARG A 37 -15.03 5.36 16.02
N GLU A 38 -14.56 4.12 16.00
CA GLU A 38 -13.18 3.88 15.59
C GLU A 38 -13.16 4.20 14.11
N SER A 39 -13.05 5.49 13.80
CA SER A 39 -12.81 5.99 12.46
C SER A 39 -11.45 5.46 12.05
N ALA A 40 -11.46 4.23 11.51
CA ALA A 40 -10.35 3.66 10.77
C ALA A 40 -9.89 4.72 9.77
N GLY A 41 -8.59 4.99 9.78
CA GLY A 41 -7.98 6.13 9.12
C GLY A 41 -8.40 6.27 7.66
N TRP A 42 -8.49 7.53 7.24
CA TRP A 42 -8.56 8.01 5.85
C TRP A 42 -9.94 8.22 5.23
N SER A 43 -10.95 8.65 5.98
CA SER A 43 -12.17 9.14 5.31
C SER A 43 -12.96 10.17 6.10
N LYS A 44 -12.46 11.40 6.22
CA LYS A 44 -13.30 12.62 6.20
C LYS A 44 -12.53 13.80 5.62
N ILE A 45 -12.31 13.74 4.30
CA ILE A 45 -12.11 14.95 3.50
C ILE A 45 -13.42 15.08 2.71
N GLN A 46 -14.37 15.85 3.25
CA GLN A 46 -15.54 16.33 2.49
C GLN A 46 -15.16 17.63 1.76
N ASP A 47 -14.03 17.64 1.07
CA ASP A 47 -13.88 18.58 -0.02
C ASP A 47 -14.60 17.96 -1.22
N PRO A 48 -15.42 18.73 -1.97
CA PRO A 48 -15.88 18.24 -3.26
C PRO A 48 -14.61 17.87 -4.02
N LYS A 49 -14.49 16.61 -4.44
CA LYS A 49 -13.46 16.20 -5.39
C LYS A 49 -13.53 17.22 -6.52
N LYS A 50 -12.57 18.14 -6.57
CA LYS A 50 -12.24 18.77 -7.85
C LYS A 50 -11.93 17.58 -8.74
N ASP A 51 -12.59 17.50 -9.87
CA ASP A 51 -12.17 16.60 -10.93
C ASP A 51 -10.70 16.94 -11.19
N ASP A 52 -9.80 16.19 -10.57
CA ASP A 52 -8.38 16.28 -10.83
C ASP A 52 -8.25 15.74 -12.25
N ASP A 53 -8.36 16.62 -13.23
CA ASP A 53 -7.88 16.37 -14.59
C ASP A 53 -6.50 15.75 -14.42
N GLY A 54 -6.38 14.47 -14.80
CA GLY A 54 -5.22 13.64 -14.49
C GLY A 54 -3.89 14.28 -14.89
N PRO A 55 -2.75 13.66 -14.52
CA PRO A 55 -1.43 14.27 -14.69
C PRO A 55 -1.29 14.92 -16.07
N LYS A 56 -1.06 16.24 -16.06
CA LYS A 56 -1.01 17.06 -17.28
C LYS A 56 -0.03 16.40 -18.25
N GLN A 57 -0.54 15.92 -19.38
CA GLN A 57 0.29 15.21 -20.36
C GLN A 57 1.43 16.12 -20.83
N PRO A 58 2.62 15.56 -21.10
CA PRO A 58 3.76 16.36 -21.50
C PRO A 58 3.46 17.11 -22.80
N GLU A 59 3.53 18.43 -22.75
CA GLU A 59 3.37 19.32 -23.90
C GLU A 59 4.57 19.24 -24.86
N ILE A 60 5.71 18.75 -24.36
CA ILE A 60 6.99 18.69 -25.06
C ILE A 60 7.46 17.24 -25.10
N VAL A 61 7.74 16.75 -26.31
CA VAL A 61 8.31 15.43 -26.58
C VAL A 61 9.81 15.60 -26.89
N GLN A 62 10.63 14.71 -26.35
CA GLN A 62 12.05 14.66 -26.65
C GLN A 62 12.29 13.64 -27.77
N HIS A 63 12.88 14.11 -28.87
CA HIS A 63 13.23 13.28 -30.02
C HIS A 63 14.75 13.27 -30.20
N GLN A 64 15.32 12.08 -30.37
CA GLN A 64 16.73 11.92 -30.73
C GLN A 64 16.85 11.90 -32.25
N CYS A 65 17.64 12.81 -32.82
CA CYS A 65 17.92 12.82 -34.25
C CYS A 65 18.76 11.59 -34.64
N THR A 66 18.38 10.88 -35.70
CA THR A 66 19.08 9.66 -36.13
C THR A 66 20.47 9.93 -36.71
N TYR A 67 20.66 11.10 -37.32
CA TYR A 67 21.93 11.47 -37.97
C TYR A 67 22.98 12.00 -36.99
N CYS A 68 22.62 12.98 -36.15
CA CYS A 68 23.59 13.65 -35.25
C CYS A 68 23.44 13.28 -33.77
N GLY A 69 22.42 12.49 -33.40
CA GLY A 69 22.18 12.08 -32.01
C GLY A 69 21.72 13.20 -31.07
N ALA A 70 21.53 14.43 -31.56
CA ALA A 70 21.06 15.55 -30.75
C ALA A 70 19.63 15.32 -30.24
N MET A 71 19.34 15.77 -29.02
CA MET A 71 18.00 15.74 -28.44
C MET A 71 17.23 17.01 -28.79
N ASN A 72 16.27 16.87 -29.71
CA ASN A 72 15.33 17.91 -30.09
C ASN A 72 14.16 17.94 -29.10
N ARG A 73 13.83 19.14 -28.59
CA ARG A 73 12.62 19.38 -27.80
C ARG A 73 11.52 19.89 -28.72
N ILE A 74 10.49 19.08 -28.95
CA ILE A 74 9.48 19.36 -29.97
C ILE A 74 8.10 19.43 -29.28
N PRO A 75 7.25 20.39 -29.64
CA PRO A 75 5.88 20.39 -29.16
C PRO A 75 5.14 19.13 -29.61
N LYS A 76 4.17 18.69 -28.81
CA LYS A 76 3.38 17.49 -29.11
C LYS A 76 2.78 17.56 -30.53
N PRO A 77 3.16 16.65 -31.45
CA PRO A 77 2.57 16.60 -32.77
C PRO A 77 1.10 16.20 -32.69
N LYS A 78 0.27 16.80 -33.56
CA LYS A 78 -1.18 16.51 -33.61
C LYS A 78 -1.50 15.16 -34.26
N ARG A 79 -0.56 14.59 -35.00
CA ARG A 79 -0.71 13.35 -35.77
C ARG A 79 0.27 12.31 -35.26
N ALA A 80 -0.08 11.03 -35.41
CA ALA A 80 0.82 9.91 -35.09
C ALA A 80 2.08 9.94 -35.97
N ARG A 81 1.90 10.28 -37.25
CA ARG A 81 2.98 10.45 -38.23
C ARG A 81 3.38 11.91 -38.34
N TYR A 82 4.65 12.21 -38.11
CA TYR A 82 5.18 13.57 -38.19
C TYR A 82 6.64 13.59 -38.62
N GLN A 83 7.04 14.74 -39.16
CA GLN A 83 8.40 15.04 -39.56
C GLN A 83 9.04 15.95 -38.52
N VAL A 84 10.28 15.64 -38.18
CA VAL A 84 11.08 16.37 -37.21
C VAL A 84 12.31 16.90 -37.93
N GLU A 85 12.40 18.22 -38.06
CA GLU A 85 13.62 18.88 -38.51
C GLU A 85 14.58 19.03 -37.31
N CYS A 86 15.83 18.61 -37.49
CA CYS A 86 16.82 18.75 -36.44
C CYS A 86 17.20 20.21 -36.22
N ALA A 87 17.14 20.67 -34.97
CA ALA A 87 17.44 22.06 -34.59
C ALA A 87 18.94 22.40 -34.64
N ASN A 88 19.81 21.39 -34.88
CA ASN A 88 21.24 21.62 -34.99
C ASN A 88 21.57 22.23 -36.38
N PRO A 89 22.17 23.43 -36.45
CA PRO A 89 22.38 24.16 -37.71
C PRO A 89 23.22 23.40 -38.74
N ASP A 90 24.10 22.49 -38.28
CA ASP A 90 24.98 21.73 -39.16
C ASP A 90 24.36 20.41 -39.66
N CYS A 91 23.25 19.97 -39.05
CA CYS A 91 22.67 18.66 -39.35
C CYS A 91 21.59 18.73 -40.43
N GLY A 92 20.64 19.67 -40.32
CA GLY A 92 19.55 19.86 -41.28
C GLY A 92 18.71 18.61 -41.60
N HIS A 93 18.84 17.54 -40.81
CA HIS A 93 18.23 16.25 -41.10
C HIS A 93 16.75 16.25 -40.73
N VAL A 94 15.93 15.60 -41.56
CA VAL A 94 14.50 15.46 -41.37
C VAL A 94 14.18 14.01 -41.05
N ASP A 95 13.84 13.74 -39.79
CA ASP A 95 13.42 12.43 -39.33
C ASP A 95 11.91 12.25 -39.55
N THR A 96 11.51 11.20 -40.25
CA THR A 96 10.11 10.76 -40.36
C THR A 96 9.80 9.71 -39.30
N ILE A 97 8.86 10.03 -38.40
CA ILE A 97 8.37 9.11 -37.38
C ILE A 97 6.98 8.63 -37.80
N GLU A 98 6.80 7.30 -37.89
CA GLU A 98 5.56 6.62 -38.32
C GLU A 98 4.59 6.29 -37.18
#